data_AF-A0A565BGD6-F1
#
_entry.id   AF-A0A565BGD6-F1
#
_cell.length_a   1.000
_cell.length_b   1.000
_cell.length_c   1.000
_cell.angle_alpha   90.00
_cell.angle_beta   90.00
_cell.angle_gamma   90.00
#
_symmetry.space_group_name_H-M   'P 1'
#
loop_
_entity.id
_entity.type
_entity.pdbx_description
1 polymer ?
#
loop_
_entity_poly.entity_id
_entity_poly.type
_entity_poly.pdbx_seq_one_letter_code
_entity_poly.pdbx_strand_id
1 'polypeptide(L)'
;MPEITPMMTVLGSGFALHRARRLIIEFDVFQDNRFGDINDNHVGIDINSGRSTVSEKASYWTETRTGGKNQWLFKEVKLSSGDNYKVWIEYKNSKVSVTLAPAHLRKPKRPLIETHVDLSKVVLEKMYTGFAGSMDRGIKRHDIWSWSFENTA
;
A
#
# COMPACT_ATOMS: atom_id res chain seq x y z
N MET A 1 -10.42 -21.81 21.79
CA MET A 1 -10.27 -20.39 21.40
C MET A 1 -8.78 -20.12 21.29
N PRO A 2 -8.14 -20.08 20.11
CA PRO A 2 -6.76 -19.64 20.05
C PRO A 2 -6.73 -18.11 19.97
N GLU A 3 -6.08 -17.54 20.96
CA GLU A 3 -5.68 -16.14 21.08
C GLU A 3 -4.80 -15.77 19.87
N ILE A 4 -5.25 -14.81 19.06
CA ILE A 4 -4.45 -14.26 17.96
C ILE A 4 -3.62 -13.13 18.57
N THR A 5 -2.38 -13.41 18.93
CA THR A 5 -1.40 -12.38 19.27
C THR A 5 -1.02 -11.62 18.00
N PRO A 6 -1.24 -10.30 17.88
CA PRO A 6 -0.68 -9.53 16.78
C PRO A 6 0.83 -9.45 16.97
N MET A 7 1.59 -10.10 16.10
CA MET A 7 3.05 -9.98 16.08
C MET A 7 3.42 -8.66 15.41
N MET A 8 3.92 -7.73 16.23
CA MET A 8 4.56 -6.49 15.83
C MET A 8 5.90 -6.82 15.16
N THR A 9 5.98 -6.71 13.83
CA THR A 9 7.26 -6.78 13.11
C THR A 9 7.78 -5.35 12.92
N VAL A 10 8.74 -4.96 13.75
CA VAL A 10 9.57 -3.77 13.53
C VAL A 10 10.65 -4.15 12.53
N LEU A 11 10.62 -3.58 11.32
CA LEU A 11 11.79 -3.59 10.45
C LEU A 11 12.29 -2.15 10.33
N GLY A 12 13.27 -1.83 11.18
CA GLY A 12 14.18 -0.72 10.91
C GLY A 12 14.99 -1.03 9.66
N SER A 13 15.35 0.02 8.92
CA SER A 13 16.23 -0.03 7.76
C SER A 13 17.55 -0.71 8.12
N GLY A 14 17.66 -2.01 7.81
CA GLY A 14 18.86 -2.79 8.12
C GLY A 14 18.76 -4.32 8.05
N PHE A 15 17.57 -4.93 8.12
CA PHE A 15 17.45 -6.39 8.05
C PHE A 15 16.48 -6.84 6.96
N ALA A 16 16.99 -6.98 5.74
CA ALA A 16 16.38 -7.83 4.73
C ALA A 16 16.59 -9.31 5.16
N LEU A 17 15.64 -9.85 5.92
CA LEU A 17 15.51 -11.30 6.08
C LEU A 17 15.19 -11.88 4.70
N HIS A 18 16.22 -12.34 3.99
CA HIS A 18 16.16 -13.01 2.67
C HIS A 18 15.34 -14.32 2.67
N ARG A 19 14.56 -14.59 3.73
CA ARG A 19 13.77 -15.82 3.91
C ARG A 19 12.29 -15.58 4.26
N ALA A 20 11.87 -14.35 4.53
CA ALA A 20 10.47 -14.07 4.86
C ALA A 20 9.66 -13.93 3.57
N ARG A 21 8.63 -14.77 3.39
CA ARG A 21 7.66 -14.57 2.31
C ARG A 21 6.68 -13.49 2.70
N ARG A 22 6.53 -12.46 1.86
CA ARG A 22 5.74 -11.28 2.16
C ARG A 22 5.26 -10.60 0.87
N LEU A 23 4.02 -10.13 0.92
CA LEU A 23 3.45 -9.15 0.00
C LEU A 23 3.19 -7.90 0.84
N ILE A 24 3.82 -6.79 0.48
CA ILE A 24 3.66 -5.52 1.20
C ILE A 24 3.07 -4.51 0.22
N ILE A 25 2.08 -3.76 0.68
CA ILE A 25 1.64 -2.53 0.04
C ILE A 25 2.25 -1.39 0.84
N GLU A 26 3.25 -0.72 0.28
CA GLU A 26 3.98 0.35 0.96
C GLU A 26 3.38 1.72 0.68
N PHE A 27 3.49 2.61 1.66
CA PHE A 27 3.12 4.02 1.58
C PHE A 27 4.34 4.81 2.03
N ASP A 28 5.28 5.01 1.11
CA ASP A 28 6.58 5.58 1.44
C ASP A 28 6.56 7.11 1.29
N VAL A 29 7.12 7.76 2.30
CA VAL A 29 7.25 9.21 2.42
C VAL A 29 8.71 9.64 2.51
N PHE A 30 9.61 8.79 2.03
CA PHE A 30 11.04 9.02 1.91
C PHE A 30 11.54 8.40 0.60
N GLN A 31 12.64 8.91 0.07
CA GLN A 31 13.27 8.35 -1.13
C GLN A 31 14.62 7.73 -0.77
N ASP A 32 14.71 6.41 -0.88
CA ASP A 32 15.95 5.65 -0.78
C ASP A 32 16.33 5.03 -2.13
N ASN A 33 17.29 5.67 -2.80
CA ASN A 33 17.79 5.22 -4.10
C ASN A 33 18.38 3.79 -4.09
N ARG A 34 18.73 3.24 -2.91
CA ARG A 34 19.19 1.84 -2.80
C ARG A 34 18.05 0.85 -3.07
N PHE A 35 16.82 1.23 -2.75
CA PHE A 35 15.61 0.44 -2.98
C PHE A 35 14.93 0.75 -4.32
N GLY A 36 15.34 1.84 -4.99
CA GLY A 36 14.86 2.18 -6.33
C GLY A 36 13.60 3.05 -6.32
N ASP A 37 13.36 3.73 -5.20
CA ASP A 37 12.21 4.59 -4.96
C ASP A 37 12.09 5.69 -6.03
N ILE A 38 10.88 5.83 -6.58
CA ILE A 38 10.62 6.75 -7.68
C ILE A 38 10.58 8.23 -7.25
N ASN A 39 10.25 8.49 -5.98
CA ASN A 39 10.26 9.78 -5.31
C ASN A 39 10.09 9.58 -3.79
N ASP A 40 9.99 10.67 -3.03
CA ASP A 40 9.75 10.67 -1.58
C ASP A 40 8.27 10.65 -1.17
N ASN A 41 7.37 10.23 -2.07
CA ASN A 41 5.93 10.22 -1.85
C ASN A 41 5.24 9.27 -2.85
N HIS A 42 5.32 7.97 -2.57
CA HIS A 42 4.82 6.93 -3.46
C HIS A 42 4.08 5.81 -2.73
N VAL A 43 3.32 5.05 -3.51
CA VAL A 43 2.70 3.78 -3.12
C VAL A 43 3.35 2.68 -3.93
N GLY A 44 3.67 1.57 -3.29
CA GLY A 44 4.39 0.48 -3.92
C GLY A 44 3.86 -0.89 -3.56
N ILE A 45 4.27 -1.91 -4.32
CA ILE A 45 3.98 -3.31 -4.07
C ILE A 45 5.30 -4.09 -4.02
N ASP A 46 5.66 -4.57 -2.84
CA ASP A 46 6.85 -5.40 -2.63
C ASP A 46 6.50 -6.87 -2.57
N ILE A 47 7.30 -7.68 -3.25
CA ILE A 47 7.19 -9.14 -3.23
C ILE A 47 8.53 -9.70 -2.77
N ASN A 48 8.58 -10.24 -1.55
CA ASN A 48 9.77 -10.88 -0.96
C ASN A 48 11.06 -10.03 -0.99
N SER A 49 10.92 -8.71 -1.17
CA SER A 49 12.01 -7.76 -1.36
C SER A 49 11.68 -6.47 -0.59
N GLY A 50 12.63 -5.54 -0.52
CA GLY A 50 12.36 -4.13 -0.17
C GLY A 50 12.41 -3.22 -1.39
N ARG A 51 12.46 -3.78 -2.61
CA ARG A 51 12.30 -3.04 -3.85
C ARG A 51 10.92 -3.32 -4.41
N SER A 52 10.18 -2.24 -4.66
CA SER A 52 8.87 -2.30 -5.29
C SER A 52 8.93 -2.99 -6.64
N THR A 53 8.05 -3.97 -6.84
CA THR A 53 7.82 -4.58 -8.17
C THR A 53 7.05 -3.63 -9.08
N VAL A 54 6.17 -2.81 -8.48
CA VAL A 54 5.48 -1.70 -9.12
C VAL A 54 5.32 -0.58 -8.10
N SER A 55 5.50 0.66 -8.53
CA SER A 55 5.28 1.84 -7.70
C SER A 55 4.67 2.97 -8.53
N GLU A 56 3.86 3.79 -7.88
CA GLU A 56 3.20 4.95 -8.46
C GLU A 56 3.26 6.13 -7.48
N LYS A 57 3.31 7.36 -8.01
CA LYS A 57 3.24 8.55 -7.16
C LYS A 57 1.95 8.54 -6.36
N ALA A 58 2.02 8.89 -5.07
CA ALA A 58 0.85 8.86 -4.21
C ALA A 58 -0.24 9.81 -4.73
N SER A 59 -1.37 9.24 -5.14
CA SER A 59 -2.41 9.98 -5.85
C SER A 59 -3.70 9.16 -5.94
N TYR A 60 -4.76 9.79 -6.43
CA TYR A 60 -6.03 9.12 -6.69
C TYR A 60 -6.68 9.60 -7.98
N TRP A 61 -7.47 8.71 -8.59
CA TRP A 61 -8.29 9.06 -9.74
C TRP A 61 -9.62 9.67 -9.30
N THR A 62 -10.02 10.75 -9.94
CA THR A 62 -11.37 11.32 -9.81
C THR A 62 -12.00 11.55 -11.17
N GLU A 63 -13.31 11.38 -11.26
CA GLU A 63 -14.07 11.62 -12.49
C GLU A 63 -14.60 13.06 -12.46
N THR A 64 -14.25 13.84 -13.47
CA THR A 64 -14.84 15.17 -13.71
C THR A 64 -15.61 15.18 -15.01
N ARG A 65 -16.53 16.13 -15.16
CA ARG A 65 -17.25 16.34 -16.42
C ARG A 65 -16.90 17.70 -16.98
N THR A 66 -16.22 17.70 -18.13
CA THR A 66 -15.81 18.92 -18.83
C THR A 66 -16.31 18.85 -20.27
N GLY A 67 -17.09 19.84 -20.69
CA GLY A 67 -17.68 19.86 -22.04
C GLY A 67 -18.63 18.69 -22.32
N GLY A 68 -19.34 18.19 -21.29
CA GLY A 68 -20.27 17.06 -21.42
C GLY A 68 -19.64 15.67 -21.49
N LYS A 69 -18.31 15.56 -21.45
CA LYS A 69 -17.58 14.28 -21.43
C LYS A 69 -17.00 13.98 -20.06
N ASN A 70 -17.03 12.71 -19.65
CA ASN A 70 -16.35 12.25 -18.45
C ASN A 70 -14.84 12.21 -18.72
N GLN A 71 -14.06 12.77 -17.80
CA GLN A 71 -12.60 12.78 -17.84
C GLN A 71 -12.06 12.28 -16.52
N TRP A 72 -11.00 11.48 -16.59
CA TRP A 72 -10.27 11.03 -15.42
C TRP A 72 -9.15 12.02 -15.11
N LEU A 73 -9.16 12.54 -13.89
CA LEU A 73 -8.09 13.37 -13.36
C LEU A 73 -7.30 12.58 -12.33
N PHE A 74 -5.98 12.68 -12.45
CA PHE A 74 -5.04 12.15 -11.48
C PHE A 74 -4.70 13.26 -10.49
N LYS A 75 -5.09 13.09 -9.23
CA LYS A 75 -4.84 14.08 -8.17
C LYS A 75 -3.81 13.54 -7.21
N GLU A 76 -2.66 14.19 -7.19
CA GLU A 76 -1.59 13.90 -6.24
C GLU A 76 -2.06 14.13 -4.80
N VAL A 77 -1.59 13.29 -3.89
CA VAL A 77 -1.75 13.46 -2.45
C VAL A 77 -0.37 13.45 -1.81
N LYS A 78 -0.23 14.17 -0.69
CA LYS A 78 1.00 14.17 0.08
C LYS A 78 0.77 13.29 1.31
N LEU A 79 1.30 12.07 1.30
CA LEU A 79 1.11 11.09 2.38
C LEU A 79 1.57 11.63 3.75
N SER A 80 2.56 12.53 3.76
CA SER A 80 3.09 13.21 4.95
C SER A 80 2.34 14.49 5.35
N SER A 81 1.19 14.82 4.75
CA SER A 81 0.44 16.03 5.09
C SER A 81 -0.21 15.99 6.47
N GLY A 82 -0.43 14.79 7.02
CA GLY A 82 -1.24 14.58 8.22
C GLY A 82 -2.74 14.47 7.94
N ASP A 83 -3.16 14.54 6.67
CA ASP A 83 -4.54 14.26 6.28
C ASP A 83 -4.86 12.77 6.44
N ASN A 84 -6.12 12.48 6.73
CA ASN A 84 -6.61 11.11 6.78
C ASN A 84 -6.86 10.59 5.35
N TYR A 85 -6.25 9.45 5.03
CA TYR A 85 -6.47 8.73 3.78
C TYR A 85 -7.17 7.40 4.05
N LYS A 86 -7.93 6.94 3.06
CA LYS A 86 -8.50 5.60 3.02
C LYS A 86 -7.89 4.83 1.86
N VAL A 87 -7.55 3.57 2.14
CA VAL A 87 -6.94 2.65 1.20
C VAL A 87 -7.84 1.44 1.06
N TRP A 88 -8.02 0.98 -0.17
CA TRP A 88 -8.62 -0.30 -0.50
C TRP A 88 -7.57 -1.16 -1.18
N ILE A 89 -7.31 -2.33 -0.61
CA ILE A 89 -6.39 -3.33 -1.15
C ILE A 89 -7.22 -4.56 -1.44
N GLU A 90 -7.25 -4.97 -2.70
CA GLU A 90 -8.05 -6.09 -3.16
C GLU A 90 -7.19 -7.08 -3.91
N TYR A 91 -7.44 -8.36 -3.71
CA TYR A 91 -6.89 -9.42 -4.55
C TYR A 91 -8.03 -10.21 -5.19
N LYS A 92 -8.12 -10.19 -6.53
CA LYS A 92 -9.14 -10.91 -7.28
C LYS A 92 -8.59 -11.33 -8.64
N ASN A 93 -8.87 -12.57 -9.06
CA ASN A 93 -8.45 -13.09 -10.37
C ASN A 93 -6.95 -12.88 -10.65
N SER A 94 -6.12 -13.19 -9.66
CA SER A 94 -4.66 -13.01 -9.73
C SER A 94 -4.16 -11.58 -9.91
N LYS A 95 -4.99 -10.59 -9.58
CA LYS A 95 -4.62 -9.17 -9.59
C LYS A 95 -4.69 -8.58 -8.19
N VAL A 96 -3.66 -7.84 -7.83
CA VAL A 96 -3.69 -6.91 -6.70
C VAL A 96 -4.09 -5.53 -7.23
N SER A 97 -5.12 -4.93 -6.64
CA SER A 97 -5.53 -3.56 -6.91
C SER A 97 -5.42 -2.73 -5.64
N VAL A 98 -4.74 -1.59 -5.74
CA VAL A 98 -4.57 -0.62 -4.64
C VAL A 98 -5.27 0.67 -5.05
N THR A 99 -6.26 1.07 -4.27
CA THR A 99 -6.93 2.36 -4.44
C THR A 99 -6.66 3.22 -3.20
N LEU A 100 -6.23 4.46 -3.42
CA LEU A 100 -5.99 5.47 -2.38
C LEU A 100 -6.95 6.65 -2.61
N ALA A 101 -7.43 7.29 -1.55
CA ALA A 101 -8.12 8.59 -1.61
C ALA A 101 -8.15 9.28 -0.24
N PRO A 102 -8.36 10.60 -0.16
CA PRO A 102 -8.75 11.25 1.09
C PRO A 102 -9.95 10.55 1.76
N ALA A 103 -9.91 10.38 3.07
CA ALA A 103 -10.85 9.52 3.80
C ALA A 103 -12.32 9.95 3.71
N HIS A 104 -12.58 11.23 3.45
CA HIS A 104 -13.93 11.78 3.28
C HIS A 104 -14.52 11.49 1.89
N LEU A 105 -13.74 10.93 0.95
CA LEU A 105 -14.21 10.58 -0.38
C LEU A 105 -14.63 9.10 -0.46
N ARG A 106 -15.52 8.82 -1.41
CA ARG A 106 -15.85 7.44 -1.80
C ARG A 106 -14.67 6.83 -2.55
N LYS A 107 -14.60 5.49 -2.54
CA LYS A 107 -13.60 4.73 -3.30
C LYS A 107 -13.60 5.16 -4.78
N PRO A 108 -12.48 5.64 -5.33
CA PRO A 108 -12.31 5.84 -6.76
C PRO A 108 -12.67 4.60 -7.59
N LYS A 109 -13.32 4.79 -8.73
CA LYS A 109 -13.65 3.67 -9.65
C LYS A 109 -12.41 3.06 -10.29
N ARG A 110 -11.34 3.85 -10.43
CA ARG A 110 -10.06 3.42 -11.01
C ARG A 110 -9.02 3.28 -9.89
N PRO A 111 -8.35 2.12 -9.76
CA PRO A 111 -7.28 1.96 -8.78
C PRO A 111 -6.04 2.80 -9.16
N LEU A 112 -5.21 3.10 -8.17
CA LEU A 112 -3.91 3.71 -8.36
C LEU A 112 -2.96 2.72 -9.04
N ILE A 113 -2.84 1.52 -8.45
CA ILE A 113 -2.06 0.39 -8.99
C ILE A 113 -3.02 -0.78 -9.25
N GLU A 114 -2.89 -1.42 -10.39
CA GLU A 114 -3.45 -2.75 -10.66
C GLU A 114 -2.38 -3.58 -11.34
N THR A 115 -1.98 -4.70 -10.73
CA THR A 115 -0.95 -5.57 -11.27
C THR A 115 -1.25 -7.04 -11.03
N HIS A 116 -0.73 -7.91 -11.90
CA HIS A 116 -0.82 -9.34 -11.72
C HIS A 116 0.19 -9.80 -10.67
N VAL A 117 -0.29 -10.56 -9.68
CA VAL A 117 0.54 -11.16 -8.64
C VAL A 117 0.21 -12.64 -8.49
N ASP A 118 1.23 -13.47 -8.70
CA ASP A 118 1.18 -14.90 -8.45
C ASP A 118 1.42 -15.17 -6.96
N LEU A 119 0.32 -15.28 -6.20
CA LEU A 119 0.38 -15.51 -4.76
C LEU A 119 0.96 -16.88 -4.38
N SER A 120 1.03 -17.86 -5.30
CA SER A 120 1.62 -19.18 -4.99
C SER A 120 3.09 -19.07 -4.57
N LYS A 121 3.77 -18.00 -5.02
CA LYS A 121 5.17 -17.70 -4.71
C LYS A 121 5.35 -16.94 -3.40
N VAL A 122 4.25 -16.52 -2.77
CA VAL A 122 4.26 -15.61 -1.61
C VAL A 122 3.49 -16.19 -0.43
N VAL A 123 2.27 -16.65 -0.65
CA VAL A 123 1.38 -17.14 0.39
C VAL A 123 1.78 -18.56 0.80
N LEU A 124 1.90 -18.77 2.10
CA LEU A 124 2.01 -20.08 2.74
C LEU A 124 0.64 -20.52 3.25
N GLU A 125 0.52 -21.78 3.68
CA GLU A 125 -0.72 -22.33 4.28
C GLU A 125 -1.28 -21.42 5.38
N LYS A 126 -0.38 -20.80 6.17
CA LYS A 126 -0.73 -19.80 7.17
C LYS A 126 0.08 -18.54 6.94
N MET A 127 -0.62 -17.42 6.86
CA MET A 127 -0.06 -16.09 6.74
C MET A 127 -0.81 -15.16 7.70
N TYR A 128 -0.16 -14.07 8.08
CA TYR A 128 -0.76 -13.04 8.92
C TYR A 128 -0.86 -11.75 8.12
N THR A 129 -1.95 -11.03 8.31
CA THR A 129 -2.13 -9.68 7.79
C THR A 129 -2.03 -8.68 8.92
N GLY A 130 -1.44 -7.51 8.65
CA GLY A 130 -1.25 -6.48 9.66
C GLY A 130 -0.56 -5.27 9.08
N PHE A 131 -0.15 -4.37 9.97
CA PHE A 131 0.54 -3.13 9.62
C PHE A 131 1.95 -3.15 10.16
N ALA A 132 2.85 -2.53 9.42
CA ALA A 132 4.20 -2.20 9.87
C ALA A 132 4.45 -0.73 9.56
N GLY A 133 5.26 -0.07 10.40
CA GLY A 133 5.69 1.30 10.21
C GLY A 133 7.13 1.45 10.64
N SER A 134 7.89 2.23 9.89
CA SER A 134 9.26 2.59 10.18
C SER A 134 9.41 4.10 10.16
N MET A 135 10.26 4.60 11.05
CA MET A 135 10.73 5.97 11.02
C MET A 135 12.13 5.93 10.41
N ASP A 136 12.28 6.35 9.15
CA ASP A 136 13.63 6.47 8.58
C ASP A 136 14.36 7.67 9.19
N ARG A 137 13.98 8.87 8.77
CA ARG A 137 14.53 10.13 9.28
C ARG A 137 13.43 10.97 9.90
N GLY A 138 13.71 11.50 11.08
CA GLY A 138 12.78 12.33 11.84
C GLY A 138 11.68 11.52 12.53
N ILE A 139 10.76 12.25 13.17
CA ILE A 139 9.62 11.67 13.86
C ILE A 139 8.45 11.60 12.87
N LYS A 140 7.97 10.39 12.60
CA LYS A 140 6.78 10.13 11.79
C LYS A 140 5.75 9.40 12.67
N ARG A 141 4.47 9.74 12.52
CA ARG A 141 3.37 8.99 13.13
C ARG A 141 2.66 8.17 12.06
N HIS A 142 2.30 6.95 12.42
CA HIS A 142 1.60 6.01 11.56
C HIS A 142 0.33 5.56 12.30
N ASP A 143 -0.75 6.33 12.14
CA ASP A 143 -1.98 6.14 12.89
C ASP A 143 -2.99 5.33 12.06
N ILE A 144 -3.38 4.15 12.55
CA ILE A 144 -4.44 3.33 11.95
C ILE A 144 -5.76 3.61 12.70
N TRP A 145 -6.63 4.39 12.07
CA TRP A 145 -7.91 4.80 12.66
C TRP A 145 -8.99 3.71 12.61
N SER A 146 -8.99 2.93 11.53
CA SER A 146 -9.92 1.82 11.34
C SER A 146 -9.32 0.82 10.36
N TRP A 147 -9.65 -0.44 10.53
CA TRP A 147 -9.23 -1.51 9.62
C TRP A 147 -10.28 -2.62 9.59
N SER A 148 -10.51 -3.16 8.41
CA SER A 148 -11.32 -4.34 8.16
C SER A 148 -10.57 -5.25 7.20
N PHE A 149 -10.65 -6.55 7.43
CA PHE A 149 -10.10 -7.57 6.55
C PHE A 149 -11.15 -8.64 6.30
N GLU A 150 -11.28 -9.05 5.05
CA GLU A 150 -12.14 -10.13 4.62
C GLU A 150 -11.34 -11.05 3.70
N ASN A 151 -11.45 -12.35 3.94
CA ASN A 151 -10.91 -13.37 3.07
C ASN A 151 -11.99 -14.42 2.85
N THR A 152 -12.38 -14.62 1.60
CA THR A 152 -13.40 -15.60 1.18
C THR A 152 -12.82 -16.78 0.41
N ALA A 153 -11.49 -16.89 0.37
CA ALA A 153 -10.76 -18.03 -0.21
C ALA A 153 -10.95 -19.30 0.63
#